data_AF-A0A9W7PBG1-F1
#
_entry.id   AF-A0A9W7PBG1-F1
#
_cell.length_a   1.000
_cell.length_b   1.000
_cell.length_c   1.000
_cell.angle_alpha   90.00
_cell.angle_beta   90.00
_cell.angle_gamma   90.00
#
_symmetry.space_group_name_H-M   'P 1'
#
loop_
_entity.id
_entity.type
_entity.pdbx_description
1 polymer ?
#
loop_
_entity_poly.entity_id
_entity_poly.type
_entity_poly.pdbx_seq_one_letter_code
_entity_poly.pdbx_strand_id
1 'polypeptide(L)'
;MRLQMKLSRPAVLSFNEFKRIVYGDPNIKVTNGYVLGAAYNTLIPKLSTIDWKRVDKKHIENVTNSNDKSISGVHTTLNIESSILNGIEKIQKDFLEIFNTKRIHKSFVVKLVMFAAILERNNDLPEIDETK
;
A
#
# COMPACT_ATOMS: atom_id res chain seq x y z
N MET A 1 -14.21 9.50 5.77
CA MET A 1 -13.87 9.13 7.16
C MET A 1 -12.43 9.56 7.48
N ARG A 2 -12.16 9.94 8.73
CA ARG A 2 -10.82 10.36 9.20
C ARG A 2 -10.17 9.21 9.98
N LEU A 3 -8.99 8.77 9.56
CA LEU A 3 -8.25 7.68 10.21
C LEU A 3 -6.86 8.15 10.63
N GLN A 4 -6.60 8.17 11.94
CA GLN A 4 -5.26 8.44 12.46
C GLN A 4 -4.46 7.15 12.56
N MET A 5 -3.24 7.14 12.04
CA MET A 5 -2.34 6.01 12.16
C MET A 5 -0.87 6.44 12.10
N LYS A 6 0.00 5.59 12.64
CA LYS A 6 1.44 5.69 12.42
C LYS A 6 1.81 4.86 11.20
N LEU A 7 2.32 5.51 10.17
CA LEU A 7 2.90 4.83 9.01
C LEU A 7 4.34 4.45 9.31
N SER A 8 4.74 3.25 8.89
CA SER A 8 6.14 2.85 8.91
C SER A 8 6.92 3.64 7.86
N ARG A 9 8.25 3.74 8.02
CA ARG A 9 9.11 4.41 7.04
C ARG A 9 8.91 3.86 5.61
N PRO A 10 8.88 2.52 5.36
CA PRO A 10 8.60 2.00 4.03
C PRO A 10 7.23 2.41 3.47
N ALA A 11 6.21 2.53 4.33
CA ALA A 11 4.90 3.02 3.89
C ALA A 11 4.97 4.50 3.48
N VAL A 12 5.66 5.35 4.23
CA VAL A 12 5.86 6.76 3.86
C VAL A 12 6.60 6.87 2.52
N LEU A 13 7.66 6.08 2.34
CA LEU A 13 8.41 6.04 1.08
C LEU A 13 7.55 5.57 -0.09
N SER A 14 6.67 4.58 0.10
CA SER A 14 5.79 4.14 -0.98
C SER A 14 4.74 5.18 -1.36
N PHE A 15 4.27 6.02 -0.43
CA PHE A 15 3.46 7.20 -0.79
C PHE A 15 4.21 8.17 -1.70
N ASN A 16 5.47 8.48 -1.37
CA ASN A 16 6.28 9.39 -2.18
C ASN A 16 6.59 8.80 -3.55
N GLU A 17 6.94 7.51 -3.59
CA GLU A 17 7.27 6.81 -4.83
C GLU A 17 6.05 6.67 -5.75
N PHE A 18 4.89 6.32 -5.20
CA PHE A 18 3.67 6.27 -6.00
C PHE A 18 3.30 7.65 -6.56
N LYS A 19 3.48 8.73 -5.78
CA LYS A 19 3.28 10.10 -6.29
C LYS A 19 4.24 10.43 -7.44
N ARG A 20 5.51 10.05 -7.31
CA ARG A 20 6.51 10.21 -8.37
C ARG A 20 6.10 9.47 -9.65
N ILE A 21 5.68 8.21 -9.53
CA ILE A 21 5.28 7.38 -10.68
C ILE A 21 4.02 7.92 -11.36
N VAL A 22 3.00 8.32 -10.59
CA VAL A 22 1.68 8.68 -11.14
C VAL A 22 1.56 10.17 -11.50
N TYR A 23 2.17 11.06 -10.74
CA TYR A 23 2.04 12.51 -10.91
C TYR A 23 3.33 13.20 -11.34
N GLY A 24 4.46 12.48 -11.44
CA GLY A 24 5.76 13.03 -11.82
C GLY A 24 6.48 13.82 -10.72
N ASP A 25 5.84 14.07 -9.57
CA ASP A 25 6.40 14.84 -8.46
C ASP A 25 6.07 14.19 -7.09
N PRO A 26 7.08 13.74 -6.31
CA PRO A 26 6.85 13.19 -4.98
C PRO A 26 6.38 14.23 -3.94
N ASN A 27 6.64 15.52 -4.18
CA ASN A 27 6.31 16.63 -3.28
C ASN A 27 4.96 17.29 -3.59
N ILE A 28 4.22 16.75 -4.58
CA ILE A 28 2.91 17.26 -4.93
C ILE A 28 1.98 17.27 -3.71
N LYS A 29 1.25 18.38 -3.54
CA LYS A 29 0.38 18.67 -2.38
C LYS A 29 -0.96 17.91 -2.43
N VAL A 30 -0.91 16.62 -2.73
CA VAL A 30 -2.05 15.72 -2.63
C VAL A 30 -2.07 15.03 -1.26
N THR A 31 -3.26 14.84 -0.71
CA THR A 31 -3.41 14.19 0.60
C THR A 31 -3.08 12.70 0.51
N ASN A 32 -2.51 12.12 1.57
CA ASN A 32 -2.23 10.68 1.60
C ASN A 32 -3.51 9.83 1.49
N GLY A 33 -4.66 10.34 1.92
CA GLY A 33 -5.95 9.66 1.73
C GLY A 33 -6.34 9.55 0.26
N TYR A 34 -6.15 10.63 -0.51
CA TYR A 34 -6.36 10.62 -1.96
C TYR A 34 -5.38 9.67 -2.66
N VAL A 35 -4.10 9.70 -2.28
CA VAL A 35 -3.08 8.80 -2.87
C VAL A 35 -3.40 7.34 -2.60
N LEU A 36 -3.82 7.01 -1.37
CA LEU A 36 -4.24 5.65 -1.02
C LEU A 36 -5.46 5.22 -1.82
N GLY A 37 -6.43 6.11 -2.02
CA GLY A 37 -7.60 5.83 -2.87
C GLY A 37 -7.19 5.53 -4.32
N ALA A 38 -6.31 6.36 -4.89
CA ALA A 38 -5.79 6.12 -6.24
C ALA A 38 -5.04 4.78 -6.35
N ALA A 39 -4.18 4.46 -5.38
CA ALA A 39 -3.45 3.19 -5.31
C ALA A 39 -4.38 1.98 -5.13
N TYR A 40 -5.40 2.08 -4.30
CA TYR A 40 -6.40 1.04 -4.15
C TYR A 40 -7.18 0.82 -5.45
N ASN A 41 -7.62 1.90 -6.10
CA ASN A 41 -8.40 1.83 -7.33
C ASN A 41 -7.63 1.16 -8.49
N THR A 42 -6.30 1.31 -8.54
CA THR A 42 -5.47 0.58 -9.53
C THR A 42 -5.47 -0.93 -9.32
N LEU A 43 -5.74 -1.41 -8.10
CA LEU A 43 -5.68 -2.82 -7.76
C LEU A 43 -7.04 -3.52 -7.84
N ILE A 44 -8.16 -2.78 -7.81
CA ILE A 44 -9.53 -3.33 -7.81
C ILE A 44 -9.72 -4.50 -8.80
N PRO A 45 -9.27 -4.40 -10.07
CA PRO A 45 -9.48 -5.48 -11.04
C PRO A 45 -8.75 -6.78 -10.73
N LYS A 46 -7.71 -6.72 -9.88
CA LYS A 46 -6.78 -7.83 -9.60
C LYS A 46 -6.76 -8.27 -8.14
N LEU A 47 -7.52 -7.62 -7.24
CA LEU A 47 -7.41 -7.84 -5.79
C LEU A 47 -7.44 -9.33 -5.37
N SER A 48 -8.22 -10.15 -6.06
CA SER A 48 -8.34 -11.60 -5.80
C SER A 48 -7.16 -12.43 -6.29
N THR A 49 -6.37 -11.94 -7.24
CA THR A 49 -5.23 -12.67 -7.81
C THR A 49 -3.91 -12.27 -7.17
N ILE A 50 -3.84 -11.24 -6.32
CA ILE A 50 -2.58 -10.77 -5.73
C ILE A 50 -2.00 -11.78 -4.73
N ASP A 51 -0.74 -12.19 -4.93
CA ASP A 51 0.02 -12.90 -3.90
C ASP A 51 0.60 -11.90 -2.89
N TRP A 52 -0.21 -11.59 -1.88
CA TRP A 52 0.14 -10.62 -0.83
C TRP A 52 1.38 -11.02 -0.01
N LYS A 53 1.71 -12.32 0.09
CA LYS A 53 2.92 -12.78 0.78
C LYS A 53 4.16 -12.48 -0.05
N ARG A 54 4.10 -12.68 -1.37
CA ARG A 54 5.18 -12.28 -2.29
C ARG A 54 5.32 -10.76 -2.32
N VAL A 55 4.22 -9.99 -2.32
CA VAL A 55 4.26 -8.52 -2.24
C VAL A 55 5.00 -8.04 -0.99
N ASP A 56 4.73 -8.59 0.19
CA ASP A 56 5.39 -8.17 1.44
C ASP A 56 6.92 -8.39 1.43
N LYS A 57 7.38 -9.38 0.65
CA LYS A 57 8.79 -9.77 0.53
C LYS A 57 9.50 -9.12 -0.67
N LYS A 58 8.76 -8.51 -1.59
CA LYS A 58 9.32 -7.94 -2.82
C LYS A 58 10.19 -6.73 -2.51
N HIS A 59 11.29 -6.64 -3.26
CA HIS A 59 12.11 -5.44 -3.29
C HIS A 59 11.42 -4.39 -4.18
N ILE A 60 11.28 -3.16 -3.66
CA ILE A 60 10.73 -2.02 -4.38
C ILE A 60 11.78 -0.91 -4.36
N GLU A 61 12.27 -0.54 -5.54
CA GLU A 61 13.26 0.53 -5.70
C GLU A 61 12.76 1.84 -5.08
N ASN A 62 13.66 2.59 -4.44
CA ASN A 62 13.39 3.83 -3.71
C ASN A 62 12.48 3.68 -2.47
N VAL A 63 12.01 2.47 -2.17
CA VAL A 63 11.15 2.18 -1.01
C VAL A 63 11.86 1.25 -0.03
N THR A 64 12.25 0.05 -0.46
CA THR A 64 12.87 -0.95 0.43
C THR A 64 14.38 -0.77 0.58
N ASN A 65 15.05 -0.17 -0.42
CA ASN A 65 16.50 0.10 -0.43
C ASN A 65 16.87 1.59 -0.23
N SER A 66 15.91 2.46 0.09
CA SER A 66 16.20 3.88 0.28
C SER A 66 17.13 4.09 1.47
N ASN A 67 18.28 4.75 1.23
CA ASN A 67 19.24 5.18 2.25
C ASN A 67 18.91 6.55 2.87
N ASP A 68 17.78 7.16 2.51
CA ASP A 68 17.40 8.47 3.03
C ASP A 68 16.98 8.38 4.50
N LYS A 69 17.93 8.69 5.39
CA LYS A 69 17.74 8.67 6.85
C LYS A 69 16.86 9.82 7.36
N SER A 70 16.57 10.83 6.52
CA SER A 70 15.69 11.94 6.92
C SER A 70 14.22 11.53 7.02
N ILE A 71 13.84 10.46 6.30
CA ILE A 71 12.48 9.94 6.29
C ILE A 71 12.30 8.94 7.42
N SER A 72 11.47 9.29 8.40
CA SER A 72 11.08 8.43 9.52
C SER A 72 9.61 8.01 9.41
N GLY A 73 9.17 7.10 10.29
CA GLY A 73 7.75 6.73 10.36
C GLY A 73 6.92 7.91 10.90
N VAL A 74 5.89 8.32 10.16
CA VAL A 74 5.11 9.53 10.46
C VAL A 74 3.74 9.17 11.04
N HIS A 75 3.34 9.86 12.10
CA HIS A 75 1.93 9.90 12.52
C HIS A 75 1.16 10.77 11.54
N THR A 76 0.19 10.17 10.86
CA THR A 76 -0.60 10.87 9.84
C THR A 76 -2.08 10.69 10.09
N THR A 77 -2.85 11.63 9.54
CA THR A 77 -4.29 11.51 9.42
C THR A 77 -4.61 11.27 7.94
N LEU A 78 -5.24 10.15 7.64
CA LEU A 78 -5.78 9.86 6.33
C LEU A 78 -7.27 10.25 6.29
N ASN A 79 -7.60 11.19 5.41
CA ASN A 79 -8.99 11.47 5.05
C ASN A 79 -9.35 10.59 3.86
N ILE A 80 -10.05 9.49 4.11
CA ILE A 80 -10.32 8.45 3.12
C ILE A 80 -11.82 8.40 2.85
N GLU A 81 -12.21 8.19 1.60
CA GLU A 81 -13.59 7.87 1.24
C GLU A 81 -14.06 6.58 1.93
N SER A 82 -15.34 6.51 2.30
CA SER A 82 -15.88 5.36 3.03
C SER A 82 -15.82 4.07 2.21
N SER A 83 -16.01 4.14 0.90
CA SER A 83 -15.87 3.01 -0.04
C SER A 83 -14.47 2.39 0.01
N ILE A 84 -13.44 3.23 -0.07
CA ILE A 84 -12.03 2.81 -0.01
C ILE A 84 -11.71 2.22 1.35
N LEU A 85 -12.18 2.85 2.44
CA LEU A 85 -11.99 2.31 3.78
C LEU A 85 -12.59 0.90 3.92
N ASN A 86 -13.82 0.70 3.44
CA ASN A 86 -14.47 -0.62 3.47
C ASN A 86 -13.66 -1.64 2.67
N GLY A 87 -13.08 -1.24 1.53
CA GLY A 87 -12.15 -2.06 0.75
C GLY A 87 -10.90 -2.45 1.54
N ILE A 88 -10.28 -1.50 2.22
CA ILE A 88 -9.11 -1.74 3.09
C ILE A 88 -9.48 -2.69 4.25
N GLU A 89 -10.66 -2.56 4.84
CA GLU A 89 -11.13 -3.44 5.92
C GLU A 89 -11.40 -4.86 5.44
N LYS A 90 -11.88 -5.04 4.21
CA LYS A 90 -11.99 -6.35 3.57
C LYS A 90 -10.62 -7.00 3.41
N ILE A 91 -9.66 -6.28 2.80
CA ILE A 91 -8.27 -6.75 2.67
C ILE A 91 -7.68 -7.09 4.05
N GLN A 92 -7.94 -6.26 5.07
CA GLN A 92 -7.47 -6.51 6.44
C GLN A 92 -7.99 -7.84 6.98
N LYS A 93 -9.25 -8.18 6.69
CA LYS A 93 -9.86 -9.46 7.10
C LYS A 93 -9.21 -10.61 6.35
N ASP A 94 -9.04 -10.50 5.04
CA ASP A 94 -8.40 -11.53 4.21
C ASP A 94 -6.95 -11.79 4.69
N PHE A 95 -6.25 -10.74 5.12
CA PHE A 95 -4.89 -10.86 5.64
C PHE A 95 -4.80 -11.70 6.93
N LEU A 96 -5.86 -11.83 7.71
CA LEU A 96 -5.87 -12.72 8.88
C LEU A 96 -5.62 -14.17 8.44
N GLU A 97 -6.31 -14.60 7.38
CA GLU A 97 -6.19 -15.94 6.82
C GLU A 97 -4.90 -16.09 6.03
N ILE A 98 -4.60 -15.14 5.14
CA ILE A 98 -3.41 -15.18 4.27
C ILE A 98 -2.14 -15.28 5.14
N PHE A 99 -1.98 -14.40 6.13
CA PHE A 99 -0.79 -14.39 6.99
C PHE A 99 -0.89 -15.33 8.20
N ASN A 100 -1.98 -16.11 8.32
CA ASN A 100 -2.24 -17.02 9.42
C ASN A 100 -2.04 -16.35 10.80
N THR A 101 -2.72 -15.23 11.03
CA THR A 101 -2.60 -14.43 12.25
C THR A 101 -3.96 -13.97 12.78
N LYS A 102 -4.05 -13.80 14.09
CA LYS A 102 -5.27 -13.34 14.77
C LYS A 102 -5.49 -11.83 14.66
N ARG A 103 -4.44 -11.06 14.31
CA ARG A 103 -4.50 -9.60 14.27
C ARG A 103 -3.62 -9.02 13.17
N ILE A 104 -4.21 -8.12 12.39
CA ILE A 104 -3.51 -7.29 11.41
C ILE A 104 -3.80 -5.82 11.74
N HIS A 105 -2.77 -4.98 11.72
CA HIS A 105 -2.92 -3.54 11.88
C HIS A 105 -3.26 -2.87 10.55
N LYS A 106 -4.18 -1.89 10.54
CA LYS A 106 -4.53 -1.14 9.32
C LYS A 106 -3.33 -0.49 8.62
N SER A 107 -2.33 -0.04 9.38
CA SER A 107 -1.09 0.53 8.81
C SER A 107 -0.29 -0.50 7.99
N PHE A 108 -0.34 -1.78 8.36
CA PHE A 108 0.28 -2.86 7.57
C PHE A 108 -0.48 -3.10 6.27
N VAL A 109 -1.81 -3.05 6.31
CA VAL A 109 -2.65 -3.17 5.11
C VAL A 109 -2.36 -2.02 4.14
N VAL A 110 -2.33 -0.78 4.64
CA VAL A 110 -1.97 0.39 3.84
C VAL A 110 -0.58 0.24 3.22
N LYS A 111 0.41 -0.25 3.97
CA LYS A 111 1.76 -0.52 3.45
C LYS A 111 1.69 -1.47 2.24
N LEU A 112 1.02 -2.61 2.38
CA LEU A 112 0.95 -3.62 1.32
C LEU A 112 0.13 -3.17 0.11
N VAL A 113 -0.96 -2.44 0.31
CA VAL A 113 -1.72 -1.82 -0.80
C VAL A 113 -0.85 -0.86 -1.60
N MET A 114 -0.07 0.00 -0.92
CA MET A 114 0.85 0.90 -1.62
C MET A 114 1.97 0.14 -2.35
N PHE A 115 2.49 -0.93 -1.76
CA PHE A 115 3.51 -1.78 -2.40
C PHE A 115 2.97 -2.45 -3.66
N ALA A 116 1.82 -3.11 -3.56
CA ALA A 116 1.15 -3.75 -4.68
C ALA A 116 0.86 -2.73 -5.80
N ALA A 117 0.38 -1.53 -5.47
CA ALA A 117 0.07 -0.51 -6.47
C ALA A 117 1.33 -0.02 -7.23
N ILE A 118 2.48 0.09 -6.56
CA ILE A 118 3.75 0.40 -7.23
C ILE A 118 4.19 -0.75 -8.13
N LEU A 119 4.12 -1.99 -7.62
CA LEU A 119 4.50 -3.18 -8.38
C LEU A 119 3.62 -3.36 -9.63
N GLU A 120 2.32 -3.10 -9.53
CA GLU A 120 1.39 -3.12 -10.66
C GLU A 120 1.79 -2.10 -11.73
N ARG A 121 2.13 -0.87 -11.32
CA ARG A 121 2.59 0.16 -12.26
C ARG A 121 3.90 -0.19 -12.96
N ASN A 122 4.70 -1.03 -12.33
CA ASN A 122 5.96 -1.52 -12.88
C ASN A 122 5.82 -2.88 -13.59
N ASN A 123 4.60 -3.40 -13.76
CA ASN A 123 4.33 -4.74 -14.32
C ASN A 123 5.08 -5.88 -13.61
N ASP A 124 5.26 -5.76 -12.29
CA ASP A 124 5.99 -6.71 -11.44
C ASP A 124 5.12 -7.15 -10.24
N LEU A 125 3.79 -7.00 -10.34
CA LEU A 125 2.84 -7.44 -9.32
C LEU A 125 2.83 -8.98 -9.25
N PRO A 126 3.19 -9.58 -8.10
CA PRO A 126 3.08 -11.02 -7.93
C PRO A 126 1.61 -11.42 -7.87
N GLU A 127 1.21 -12.30 -8.79
CA GLU A 127 -0.10 -12.93 -8.79
C GLU A 127 0.01 -14.38 -8.30
N ILE A 128 -1.07 -14.90 -7.73
CA ILE A 128 -1.19 -16.29 -7.30
C ILE A 128 -1.29 -17.12 -8.58
N ASP A 129 -0.28 -17.95 -8.84
CA ASP A 129 -0.30 -18.86 -9.98
C ASP A 129 -1.49 -19.84 -9.81
N GLU A 130 -2.45 -19.84 -10.75
CA GLU A 130 -3.58 -20.80 -10.74
C GLU A 130 -3.15 -22.24 -11.07
N THR A 131 -1.87 -22.48 -11.39
CA THR A 131 -1.34 -23.81 -11.67
C THR A 131 -1.11 -24.61 -10.38
N LYS A 132 -2.18 -25.29 -9.95
CA LYS A 132 -2.08 -26.61 -9.32
C LYS A 132 -1.55 -27.64 -10.30
#